data_AF-A0A4R0JRR4-F1
#
_entry.id   AF-A0A4R0JRR4-F1
#
_cell.length_a   1.000
_cell.length_b   1.000
_cell.length_c   1.000
_cell.angle_alpha   90.00
_cell.angle_beta   90.00
_cell.angle_gamma   90.00
#
_symmetry.space_group_name_H-M   'P 1'
#
loop_
_entity.id
_entity.type
_entity.pdbx_description
1 polymer ?
#
loop_
_entity_poly.entity_id
_entity_poly.type
_entity_poly.pdbx_seq_one_letter_code
_entity_poly.pdbx_strand_id
1 'polypeptide(L)'
;MTDRLAGGFDQGASLVDGTVRRTPGPWTTSVHALLTHLESVGFEGAPRALGFDGDGREMVSFLAGETVGNARPWPAWTHSDEALDDVADWVRRYHAAVADFVPPASSYWREGGEWRPGLIIGHNDAAPYNAVWDLDGLVGFVDWDMAGPISPELDVAWVAFSWTPLHAAHVVAAEGFTDLASRPRRLSLSFASTAGPAPLRTSSISSRPVSATNWLS
;
A
#
# COMPACT_ATOMS: atom_id res chain seq x y z
N MET A 1 -4.14 -19.38 -16.54
CA MET A 1 -2.68 -19.64 -16.43
C MET A 1 -2.28 -19.21 -15.03
N THR A 2 -1.61 -20.05 -14.26
CA THR A 2 -1.25 -19.72 -12.86
C THR A 2 0.17 -19.21 -12.84
N ASP A 3 0.33 -17.92 -12.57
CA ASP A 3 1.66 -17.32 -12.44
C ASP A 3 1.98 -17.16 -10.96
N ARG A 4 3.09 -17.77 -10.52
CA ARG A 4 3.58 -17.57 -9.16
C ARG A 4 4.14 -16.15 -9.07
N LEU A 5 3.65 -15.37 -8.12
CA LEU A 5 4.19 -14.04 -7.84
C LEU A 5 5.48 -14.22 -7.03
N ALA A 6 6.57 -13.59 -7.47
CA ALA A 6 7.82 -13.58 -6.72
C ALA A 6 7.74 -12.59 -5.55
N GLY A 7 8.29 -12.95 -4.39
CA GLY A 7 8.23 -12.16 -3.15
C GLY A 7 7.40 -12.79 -2.02
N GLY A 8 7.61 -12.36 -0.77
CA GLY A 8 6.91 -12.84 0.44
C GLY A 8 7.71 -13.79 1.34
N PHE A 9 7.80 -13.48 2.65
CA PHE A 9 8.29 -14.41 3.69
C PHE A 9 7.33 -15.59 3.97
N ASP A 10 6.04 -15.46 3.63
CA ASP A 10 4.98 -16.45 3.91
C ASP A 10 4.48 -17.16 2.63
N GLN A 11 5.04 -18.34 2.32
CA GLN A 11 4.52 -19.38 1.41
C GLN A 11 4.10 -19.00 -0.05
N GLY A 12 4.16 -17.72 -0.44
CA GLY A 12 3.94 -17.17 -1.80
C GLY A 12 2.48 -16.95 -2.19
N ALA A 13 2.21 -15.84 -2.88
CA ALA A 13 0.93 -15.60 -3.58
C ALA A 13 0.97 -16.13 -5.03
N SER A 14 -0.20 -16.43 -5.56
CA SER A 14 -0.39 -16.83 -6.96
C SER A 14 -1.39 -15.94 -7.66
N LEU A 15 -1.07 -15.48 -8.87
CA LEU A 15 -2.01 -14.80 -9.74
C LEU A 15 -2.73 -15.83 -10.60
N VAL A 16 -4.05 -15.91 -10.46
CA VAL A 16 -4.92 -16.81 -11.22
C VAL A 16 -6.08 -16.00 -11.76
N ASP A 17 -6.14 -15.86 -13.08
CA ASP A 17 -7.23 -15.20 -13.81
C ASP A 17 -7.56 -13.79 -13.26
N GLY A 18 -6.53 -12.99 -12.99
CA GLY A 18 -6.66 -11.62 -12.47
C GLY A 18 -6.92 -11.50 -10.96
N THR A 19 -6.91 -12.63 -10.25
CA THR A 19 -7.08 -12.69 -8.79
C THR A 19 -5.79 -13.15 -8.12
N VAL A 20 -5.38 -12.44 -7.07
CA VAL A 20 -4.27 -12.85 -6.21
C VAL A 20 -4.81 -13.79 -5.15
N ARG A 21 -4.20 -14.97 -5.03
CA ARG A 21 -4.54 -15.98 -4.02
C ARG A 21 -3.37 -16.21 -3.08
N ARG A 22 -3.62 -16.10 -1.76
CA ARG A 22 -2.60 -16.24 -0.73
C ARG A 22 -3.13 -16.96 0.52
N THR A 23 -2.23 -17.41 1.36
CA THR A 23 -2.58 -18.06 2.63
C THR A 23 -3.20 -17.01 3.57
N PRO A 24 -4.40 -17.26 4.13
CA PRO A 24 -5.00 -16.31 5.06
C PRO A 24 -4.36 -16.40 6.44
N GLY A 25 -4.32 -15.27 7.16
CA GLY A 25 -4.06 -15.20 8.59
C GLY A 25 -5.33 -14.92 9.43
N PRO A 26 -5.25 -14.95 10.77
CA PRO A 26 -6.39 -14.61 11.65
C PRO A 26 -6.98 -13.21 11.41
N TRP A 27 -6.19 -12.28 10.86
CA TRP A 27 -6.61 -10.91 10.53
C TRP A 27 -7.41 -10.79 9.22
N THR A 28 -7.39 -11.82 8.37
CA THR A 28 -7.92 -11.76 6.99
C THR A 28 -9.36 -11.27 6.92
N THR A 29 -10.22 -11.76 7.81
CA THR A 29 -11.63 -11.34 7.83
C THR A 29 -11.80 -9.86 8.18
N SER A 30 -10.95 -9.31 9.05
CA SER A 30 -10.94 -7.87 9.38
C SER A 30 -10.43 -7.04 8.22
N VAL A 31 -9.37 -7.50 7.55
CA VAL A 31 -8.84 -6.87 6.33
C VAL A 31 -9.90 -6.87 5.23
N HIS A 32 -10.59 -7.99 5.01
CA HIS A 32 -11.70 -8.04 4.05
C HIS A 32 -12.83 -7.08 4.40
N ALA A 33 -13.18 -6.90 5.68
CA ALA A 33 -14.18 -5.93 6.09
C ALA A 33 -13.74 -4.48 5.75
N LEU A 34 -12.46 -4.16 5.96
CA LEU A 34 -11.88 -2.87 5.55
C LEU A 34 -11.89 -2.70 4.03
N LEU A 35 -11.38 -3.67 3.26
CA LEU A 35 -11.34 -3.58 1.79
C LEU A 35 -12.74 -3.48 1.17
N THR A 36 -13.72 -4.18 1.74
CA THR A 36 -15.14 -4.07 1.34
C THR A 36 -15.67 -2.66 1.59
N HIS A 37 -15.33 -2.05 2.74
CA HIS A 37 -15.69 -0.67 3.02
C HIS A 37 -15.05 0.29 2.02
N LEU A 38 -13.75 0.15 1.76
CA LEU A 38 -13.01 0.98 0.79
C LEU A 38 -13.65 0.91 -0.61
N GLU A 39 -14.00 -0.28 -1.08
CA GLU A 39 -14.73 -0.44 -2.34
C GLU A 39 -16.09 0.27 -2.31
N SER A 40 -16.83 0.15 -1.20
CA SER A 40 -18.17 0.76 -1.08
C SER A 40 -18.16 2.29 -1.11
N VAL A 41 -17.07 2.92 -0.68
CA VAL A 41 -16.87 4.38 -0.73
C VAL A 41 -16.10 4.84 -1.98
N GLY A 42 -15.78 3.94 -2.90
CA GLY A 42 -15.10 4.25 -4.17
C GLY A 42 -13.62 4.56 -4.03
N PHE A 43 -12.93 4.03 -3.01
CA PHE A 43 -11.49 4.19 -2.88
C PHE A 43 -10.74 3.20 -3.79
N GLU A 44 -10.10 3.71 -4.84
CA GLU A 44 -9.44 2.89 -5.88
C GLU A 44 -7.99 2.49 -5.53
N GLY A 45 -7.40 3.05 -4.47
CA GLY A 45 -5.99 2.85 -4.09
C GLY A 45 -5.69 1.57 -3.31
N ALA A 46 -6.58 0.58 -3.35
CA ALA A 46 -6.50 -0.69 -2.61
C ALA A 46 -7.07 -1.84 -3.45
N PRO A 47 -6.63 -3.10 -3.21
CA PRO A 47 -7.26 -4.25 -3.83
C PRO A 47 -8.67 -4.48 -3.27
N ARG A 48 -9.53 -5.15 -4.04
CA ARG A 48 -10.86 -5.57 -3.61
C ARG A 48 -10.81 -6.94 -2.94
N ALA A 49 -11.55 -7.12 -1.86
CA ALA A 49 -11.75 -8.43 -1.26
C ALA A 49 -12.68 -9.28 -2.14
N LEU A 50 -12.20 -10.43 -2.58
CA LEU A 50 -12.95 -11.37 -3.43
C LEU A 50 -13.38 -12.64 -2.67
N GLY A 51 -13.14 -12.69 -1.36
CA GLY A 51 -13.51 -13.79 -0.49
C GLY A 51 -12.43 -14.86 -0.41
N PHE A 52 -12.85 -16.12 -0.36
CA PHE A 52 -11.95 -17.27 -0.25
C PHE A 52 -12.23 -18.27 -1.37
N ASP A 53 -11.19 -18.95 -1.85
CA ASP A 53 -11.35 -20.01 -2.84
C ASP A 53 -11.78 -21.34 -2.20
N GLY A 54 -12.00 -22.37 -3.03
CA GLY A 54 -12.39 -23.71 -2.56
C GLY A 54 -11.36 -24.42 -1.68
N ASP A 55 -10.10 -23.97 -1.70
CA ASP A 55 -9.02 -24.48 -0.86
C ASP A 55 -8.85 -23.66 0.43
N GLY A 56 -9.71 -22.65 0.65
CA GLY A 56 -9.67 -21.77 1.80
C GLY A 56 -8.60 -20.68 1.72
N ARG A 57 -8.02 -20.42 0.54
CA ARG A 57 -7.06 -19.32 0.35
C ARG A 57 -7.80 -17.99 0.23
N GLU A 58 -7.20 -16.95 0.77
CA GLU A 58 -7.67 -15.58 0.57
C GLU A 58 -7.60 -15.21 -0.92
N MET A 59 -8.61 -14.49 -1.40
CA MET A 59 -8.68 -13.96 -2.76
C MET A 59 -8.85 -12.44 -2.72
N VAL A 60 -7.95 -11.72 -3.40
CA VAL A 60 -8.07 -10.27 -3.61
C VAL A 60 -7.80 -9.88 -5.06
N SER A 61 -8.33 -8.75 -5.53
CA SER A 61 -8.09 -8.31 -6.90
C SER A 61 -6.65 -7.89 -7.13
N PHE A 62 -6.14 -8.13 -8.33
CA PHE A 62 -4.85 -7.63 -8.79
C PHE A 62 -4.91 -6.12 -9.12
N LEU A 63 -3.84 -5.39 -8.78
CA LEU A 63 -3.55 -3.98 -9.05
C LEU A 63 -2.51 -3.91 -10.17
N ALA A 64 -2.91 -3.49 -11.36
CA ALA A 64 -1.99 -3.51 -12.49
C ALA A 64 -0.85 -2.49 -12.33
N GLY A 65 0.39 -2.97 -12.20
CA GLY A 65 1.58 -2.13 -12.11
C GLY A 65 2.82 -2.93 -11.68
N GLU A 66 3.91 -2.22 -11.45
CA GLU A 66 5.20 -2.72 -11.00
C GLU A 66 5.38 -2.45 -9.51
N THR A 67 6.05 -3.35 -8.78
CA THR A 67 6.54 -3.08 -7.42
C THR A 67 8.07 -3.06 -7.41
N VAL A 68 8.69 -2.68 -6.29
CA VAL A 68 10.16 -2.65 -6.18
C VAL A 68 10.78 -4.04 -6.35
N GLY A 69 10.08 -5.07 -5.87
CA GLY A 69 10.59 -6.42 -5.90
C GLY A 69 11.81 -6.72 -5.05
N ASN A 70 12.50 -7.80 -5.43
CA ASN A 70 13.69 -8.27 -4.72
C ASN A 70 15.00 -7.65 -5.23
N ALA A 71 14.93 -6.83 -6.30
CA ALA A 71 16.10 -6.27 -6.94
C ALA A 71 16.58 -5.02 -6.19
N ARG A 72 17.91 -4.84 -6.14
CA ARG A 72 18.55 -3.61 -5.67
C ARG A 72 19.55 -3.13 -6.73
N PRO A 73 19.66 -1.81 -7.00
CA PRO A 73 18.88 -0.72 -6.40
C PRO A 73 17.39 -0.80 -6.78
N TRP A 74 16.54 -0.13 -6.00
CA TRP A 74 15.11 -0.04 -6.31
C TRP A 74 14.88 0.79 -7.58
N PRO A 75 13.71 0.63 -8.23
CA PRO A 75 13.33 1.49 -9.34
C PRO A 75 13.40 2.98 -8.98
N ALA A 76 13.83 3.82 -9.92
CA ALA A 76 14.08 5.25 -9.65
C ALA A 76 12.85 6.00 -9.13
N TRP A 77 11.63 5.54 -9.44
CA TRP A 77 10.38 6.14 -8.96
C TRP A 77 10.27 6.11 -7.44
N THR A 78 10.88 5.15 -6.73
CA THR A 78 10.80 5.10 -5.25
C THR A 78 11.42 6.32 -4.57
N HIS A 79 12.31 7.02 -5.29
CA HIS A 79 13.05 8.18 -4.80
C HIS A 79 12.70 9.47 -5.58
N SER A 80 11.64 9.48 -6.39
CA SER A 80 11.20 10.69 -7.09
C SER A 80 10.45 11.64 -6.15
N ASP A 81 10.33 12.91 -6.53
CA ASP A 81 9.48 13.85 -5.78
C ASP A 81 8.00 13.61 -6.10
N GLU A 82 7.69 13.15 -7.32
CA GLU A 82 6.35 12.75 -7.76
C GLU A 82 5.76 11.63 -6.91
N ALA A 83 6.58 10.65 -6.50
CA ALA A 83 6.13 9.60 -5.59
C ALA A 83 5.78 10.12 -4.20
N LEU A 84 6.46 11.18 -3.72
CA LEU A 84 6.10 11.81 -2.45
C LEU A 84 4.74 12.52 -2.54
N ASP A 85 4.47 13.18 -3.66
CA ASP A 85 3.20 13.85 -3.90
C ASP A 85 2.04 12.86 -4.03
N ASP A 86 2.22 11.79 -4.81
CA ASP A 86 1.20 10.74 -5.02
C ASP A 86 0.87 10.00 -3.71
N VAL A 87 1.89 9.68 -2.91
CA VAL A 87 1.69 8.98 -1.63
C VAL A 87 1.01 9.90 -0.61
N ALA A 88 1.39 11.18 -0.57
CA ALA A 88 0.71 12.14 0.31
C ALA A 88 -0.76 12.32 -0.05
N ASP A 89 -1.09 12.37 -1.35
CA ASP A 89 -2.48 12.39 -1.81
C ASP A 89 -3.21 11.08 -1.48
N TRP A 90 -2.56 9.93 -1.66
CA TRP A 90 -3.10 8.63 -1.29
C TRP A 90 -3.45 8.58 0.21
N VAL A 91 -2.53 9.00 1.09
CA VAL A 91 -2.78 9.03 2.54
C VAL A 91 -3.96 9.94 2.88
N ARG A 92 -4.02 11.14 2.28
CA ARG A 92 -5.12 12.08 2.48
C ARG A 92 -6.46 11.50 2.06
N ARG A 93 -6.53 10.89 0.86
CA ARG A 93 -7.76 10.24 0.36
C ARG A 93 -8.13 9.01 1.18
N TYR A 94 -7.14 8.22 1.60
CA TYR A 94 -7.34 7.04 2.42
C TYR A 94 -7.91 7.42 3.79
N HIS A 95 -7.34 8.40 4.48
CA HIS A 95 -7.84 8.91 5.77
C HIS A 95 -9.28 9.38 5.67
N ALA A 96 -9.64 10.09 4.59
CA ALA A 96 -11.02 10.48 4.33
C ALA A 96 -11.94 9.27 4.11
N ALA A 97 -11.48 8.24 3.37
CA ALA A 97 -12.25 7.04 3.08
C ALA A 97 -12.52 6.19 4.35
N VAL A 98 -11.59 6.17 5.31
CA VAL A 98 -11.72 5.38 6.54
C VAL A 98 -12.22 6.17 7.75
N ALA A 99 -12.48 7.47 7.61
CA ALA A 99 -12.86 8.36 8.72
C ALA A 99 -14.10 7.86 9.50
N ASP A 100 -15.08 7.31 8.78
CA ASP A 100 -16.33 6.79 9.34
C ASP A 100 -16.36 5.26 9.45
N PHE A 101 -15.24 4.58 9.15
CA PHE A 101 -15.17 3.13 9.26
C PHE A 101 -15.06 2.69 10.72
N VAL A 102 -16.09 2.01 11.20
CA VAL A 102 -16.08 1.33 12.50
C VAL A 102 -15.88 -0.17 12.24
N PRO A 103 -14.77 -0.76 12.70
CA PRO A 103 -14.51 -2.17 12.46
C PRO A 103 -15.53 -3.04 13.23
N PRO A 104 -15.91 -4.22 12.70
CA PRO A 104 -16.73 -5.17 13.43
C PRO A 104 -16.16 -5.48 14.82
N ALA A 105 -17.03 -5.67 15.82
CA ALA A 105 -16.59 -5.99 17.18
C ALA A 105 -15.77 -7.28 17.30
N SER A 106 -15.90 -8.19 16.32
CA SER A 106 -15.13 -9.43 16.22
C SER A 106 -13.81 -9.29 15.46
N SER A 107 -13.41 -8.07 15.08
CA SER A 107 -12.17 -7.84 14.33
C SER A 107 -10.94 -8.24 15.14
N TYR A 108 -10.05 -8.94 14.46
CA TYR A 108 -8.69 -9.21 14.88
C TYR A 108 -7.72 -8.53 13.91
N TRP A 109 -6.71 -7.83 14.44
CA TRP A 109 -5.69 -7.14 13.67
C TRP A 109 -4.32 -7.69 14.06
N ARG A 110 -3.42 -7.84 13.08
CA ARG A 110 -2.05 -8.33 13.33
C ARG A 110 -1.23 -7.28 14.05
N GLU A 111 -1.41 -6.03 13.65
CA GLU A 111 -0.75 -4.87 14.21
C GLU A 111 -1.75 -3.87 14.77
N GLY A 112 -1.22 -2.97 15.60
CA GLY A 112 -2.01 -1.98 16.31
C GLY A 112 -2.59 -2.52 17.62
N GLY A 113 -3.40 -1.68 18.25
CA GLY A 113 -4.07 -1.98 19.51
C GLY A 113 -5.56 -2.24 19.34
N GLU A 114 -6.29 -2.16 20.45
CA GLU A 114 -7.75 -2.15 20.42
C GLU A 114 -8.26 -0.87 19.71
N TRP A 115 -9.20 -1.06 18.78
CA TRP A 115 -9.85 0.07 18.12
C TRP A 115 -10.70 0.85 19.13
N ARG A 116 -10.64 2.18 19.04
CA ARG A 116 -11.47 3.09 19.82
C ARG A 116 -11.75 4.36 19.01
N PRO A 117 -12.83 5.10 19.33
CA PRO A 117 -13.10 6.38 18.69
C PRO A 117 -11.87 7.30 18.71
N GLY A 118 -11.61 7.96 17.57
CA GLY A 118 -10.42 8.79 17.35
C GLY A 118 -9.23 8.05 16.72
N LEU A 119 -9.27 6.72 16.62
CA LEU A 119 -8.35 5.95 15.77
C LEU A 119 -8.98 5.67 14.41
N ILE A 120 -8.13 5.55 13.40
CA ILE A 120 -8.48 4.99 12.09
C ILE A 120 -7.93 3.57 11.99
N ILE A 121 -8.35 2.83 10.96
CA ILE A 121 -7.63 1.63 10.53
C ILE A 121 -6.61 2.05 9.48
N GLY A 122 -5.32 2.00 9.84
CA GLY A 122 -4.21 2.29 8.94
C GLY A 122 -3.82 1.06 8.13
N HIS A 123 -3.04 1.28 7.07
CA HIS A 123 -2.32 0.19 6.41
C HIS A 123 -1.16 -0.31 7.27
N ASN A 124 -0.56 0.59 8.08
CA ASN A 124 0.63 0.38 8.93
C ASN A 124 1.91 -0.08 8.22
N ASP A 125 1.87 -0.27 6.90
CA ASP A 125 3.01 -0.70 6.09
C ASP A 125 2.98 -0.11 4.67
N ALA A 126 2.44 1.11 4.54
CA ALA A 126 2.40 1.86 3.28
C ALA A 126 3.79 2.43 2.92
N ALA A 127 4.75 1.55 2.65
CA ALA A 127 6.14 1.85 2.31
C ALA A 127 6.43 1.59 0.82
N PRO A 128 7.55 2.10 0.27
CA PRO A 128 7.86 1.92 -1.16
C PRO A 128 7.82 0.48 -1.64
N TYR A 129 8.21 -0.48 -0.79
CA TYR A 129 8.23 -1.91 -1.15
C TYR A 129 6.85 -2.55 -1.29
N ASN A 130 5.80 -1.92 -0.77
CA ASN A 130 4.40 -2.35 -0.91
C ASN A 130 3.61 -1.50 -1.92
N ALA A 131 4.25 -0.50 -2.53
CA ALA A 131 3.61 0.34 -3.54
C ALA A 131 3.57 -0.35 -4.90
N VAL A 132 2.43 -0.23 -5.57
CA VAL A 132 2.26 -0.60 -6.98
C VAL A 132 2.26 0.67 -7.81
N TRP A 133 3.13 0.70 -8.82
CA TRP A 133 3.41 1.88 -9.62
C TRP A 133 3.19 1.58 -11.11
N ASP A 134 2.63 2.51 -11.86
CA ASP A 134 2.50 2.40 -13.31
C ASP A 134 3.04 3.64 -14.05
N LEU A 135 2.66 3.83 -15.31
CA LEU A 135 3.11 4.98 -16.10
C LEU A 135 2.49 6.31 -15.65
N ASP A 136 1.34 6.27 -14.99
CA ASP A 136 0.57 7.43 -14.56
C ASP A 136 0.84 7.79 -13.08
N GLY A 137 1.38 6.86 -12.29
CA GLY A 137 1.84 7.14 -10.92
C GLY A 137 1.60 5.99 -9.94
N LEU A 138 1.32 6.34 -8.68
CA LEU A 138 0.91 5.38 -7.66
C LEU A 138 -0.48 4.79 -7.97
N VAL A 139 -0.54 3.48 -8.16
CA VAL A 139 -1.79 2.73 -8.33
C VAL A 139 -2.44 2.47 -6.97
N GLY A 140 -1.65 2.10 -5.97
CA GLY A 140 -2.11 1.78 -4.62
C GLY A 140 -1.10 0.93 -3.86
N PHE A 141 -1.54 0.38 -2.74
CA PHE A 141 -0.71 -0.48 -1.89
C PHE A 141 -1.23 -1.91 -1.81
N VAL A 142 -0.29 -2.83 -1.73
CA VAL A 142 -0.51 -4.25 -1.46
C VAL A 142 -0.05 -4.59 -0.05
N ASP A 143 -0.26 -5.84 0.36
CA ASP A 143 0.13 -6.36 1.66
C ASP A 143 -0.56 -5.69 2.87
N TRP A 144 -1.87 -5.87 2.92
CA TRP A 144 -2.74 -5.33 3.96
C TRP A 144 -2.71 -6.15 5.27
N ASP A 145 -1.79 -7.09 5.42
CA ASP A 145 -1.73 -7.98 6.59
C ASP A 145 -1.42 -7.24 7.89
N MET A 146 -0.75 -6.09 7.76
CA MET A 146 -0.41 -5.19 8.88
C MET A 146 -1.50 -4.15 9.15
N ALA A 147 -2.60 -4.14 8.38
CA ALA A 147 -3.68 -3.19 8.62
C ALA A 147 -4.21 -3.32 10.05
N GLY A 148 -4.53 -2.19 10.68
CA GLY A 148 -4.98 -2.17 12.07
C GLY A 148 -5.09 -0.78 12.68
N PRO A 149 -5.59 -0.67 13.93
CA PRO A 149 -5.86 0.61 14.56
C PRO A 149 -4.60 1.45 14.79
N ILE A 150 -4.63 2.69 14.33
CA ILE A 150 -3.54 3.68 14.46
C ILE A 150 -4.12 5.10 14.59
N SER A 151 -3.35 6.04 15.14
CA SER A 151 -3.74 7.46 15.09
C SER A 151 -3.36 8.05 13.72
N PRO A 152 -4.16 8.99 13.16
CA PRO A 152 -3.82 9.62 11.89
C PRO A 152 -2.41 10.22 11.84
N GLU A 153 -1.93 10.78 12.96
CA GLU A 153 -0.61 11.38 13.07
C GLU A 153 0.51 10.35 12.97
N LEU A 154 0.34 9.18 13.59
CA LEU A 154 1.33 8.10 13.53
C LEU A 154 1.37 7.46 12.14
N ASP A 155 0.24 7.36 11.44
CA ASP A 155 0.19 6.87 10.06
C ASP A 155 0.95 7.81 9.10
N VAL A 156 0.72 9.13 9.22
CA VAL A 156 1.49 10.14 8.46
C VAL A 156 2.97 10.09 8.82
N ALA A 157 3.31 9.95 10.10
CA ALA A 157 4.71 9.87 10.53
C ALA A 157 5.42 8.63 9.97
N TRP A 158 4.74 7.48 9.93
CA TRP A 158 5.25 6.26 9.32
C TRP A 158 5.52 6.45 7.83
N VAL A 159 4.54 6.97 7.08
CA VAL A 159 4.69 7.23 5.65
C VAL A 159 5.83 8.22 5.39
N ALA A 160 5.91 9.31 6.14
CA ALA A 160 7.01 10.26 6.02
C ALA A 160 8.36 9.56 6.26
N PHE A 161 8.48 8.74 7.31
CA PHE A 161 9.70 8.00 7.60
C PHE A 161 10.11 7.05 6.46
N SER A 162 9.17 6.25 5.96
CA SER A 162 9.41 5.21 4.96
C SER A 162 9.71 5.77 3.55
N TRP A 163 9.21 6.95 3.23
CA TRP A 163 9.38 7.56 1.90
C TRP A 163 10.45 8.65 1.82
N THR A 164 10.99 9.12 2.95
CA THR A 164 12.00 10.22 3.00
C THR A 164 13.42 9.72 3.30
N PRO A 165 13.81 8.59 2.68
CA PRO A 165 14.90 7.67 3.05
C PRO A 165 15.63 8.01 4.36
N LEU A 166 14.96 7.95 5.52
CA LEU A 166 15.55 8.36 6.82
C LEU A 166 16.36 7.26 7.51
N HIS A 167 16.44 6.07 6.92
CA HIS A 167 17.29 4.98 7.42
C HIS A 167 18.79 5.29 7.36
N ALA A 168 19.61 4.39 7.93
CA ALA A 168 21.07 4.52 7.89
C ALA A 168 21.59 4.67 6.44
N ALA A 169 22.60 5.51 6.25
CA ALA A 169 23.11 5.89 4.93
C ALA A 169 23.43 4.69 4.02
N HIS A 170 24.02 3.61 4.57
CA HIS A 170 24.35 2.42 3.80
C HIS A 170 23.12 1.60 3.37
N VAL A 171 22.02 1.64 4.14
CA VAL A 171 20.76 0.95 3.81
C VAL A 171 20.12 1.63 2.60
N VAL A 172 19.94 2.95 2.68
CA VAL A 172 19.31 3.71 1.59
C VAL A 172 20.19 3.80 0.33
N ALA A 173 21.51 3.77 0.49
CA ALA A 173 22.43 3.66 -0.65
C ALA A 173 22.24 2.32 -1.39
N ALA A 174 22.00 1.22 -0.67
CA ALA A 174 21.68 -0.06 -1.29
C ALA A 174 20.30 -0.06 -1.98
N GLU A 175 19.41 0.87 -1.64
CA GLU A 175 18.12 1.09 -2.30
C GLU A 175 18.24 2.00 -3.53
N GLY A 176 19.43 2.56 -3.79
CA GLY A 176 19.68 3.49 -4.88
C GLY A 176 19.60 4.97 -4.51
N PHE A 177 19.38 5.31 -3.24
CA PHE A 177 19.33 6.69 -2.77
C PHE A 177 20.67 7.16 -2.22
N THR A 178 21.31 8.10 -2.90
CA THR A 178 22.62 8.65 -2.51
C THR A 178 22.61 10.14 -2.17
N ASP A 179 21.52 10.86 -2.50
CA ASP A 179 21.38 12.28 -2.23
C ASP A 179 20.89 12.55 -0.79
N LEU A 180 21.72 12.23 0.20
CA LEU A 180 21.36 12.39 1.61
C LEU A 180 21.10 13.85 2.02
N ALA A 181 21.61 14.81 1.24
CA ALA A 181 21.44 16.23 1.51
C ALA A 181 20.02 16.73 1.21
N SER A 182 19.26 16.06 0.34
CA SER A 182 17.87 16.45 0.03
C SER A 182 16.84 15.98 1.05
N ARG A 183 17.21 15.13 2.03
CA ARG A 183 16.30 14.60 3.07
C ARG A 183 15.43 15.67 3.74
N PRO A 184 15.93 16.83 4.20
CA PRO A 184 15.08 17.85 4.82
C PRO A 184 14.05 18.45 3.86
N ARG A 185 14.41 18.66 2.58
CA ARG A 185 13.49 19.11 1.54
C ARG A 185 12.41 18.05 1.30
N ARG A 186 12.81 16.80 1.12
CA ARG A 186 11.89 15.68 0.85
C ARG A 186 10.91 15.48 2.01
N LEU A 187 11.40 15.54 3.25
CA LEU A 187 10.54 15.50 4.43
C LEU A 187 9.52 16.64 4.43
N SER A 188 9.92 17.85 4.04
CA SER A 188 9.00 18.99 3.94
C SER A 188 7.93 18.77 2.85
N LEU A 189 8.28 18.13 1.72
CA LEU A 189 7.33 17.80 0.65
C LEU A 189 6.26 16.82 1.13
N SER A 190 6.65 15.76 1.85
CA SER A 190 5.70 14.77 2.39
C SER A 190 4.61 15.35 3.31
N PHE A 191 4.86 16.51 3.93
CA PHE A 191 3.87 17.20 4.77
C PHE A 191 3.10 18.31 4.04
N ALA A 192 3.62 18.84 2.92
CA ALA A 192 2.99 19.95 2.21
C ALA A 192 1.72 19.52 1.45
N SER A 193 1.70 18.28 0.95
CA SER A 193 0.62 17.71 0.13
C SER A 193 -0.53 17.09 0.95
N THR A 194 -0.33 16.84 2.25
CA THR A 194 -1.41 16.39 3.15
C THR A 194 -2.32 17.53 3.64
N ALA A 195 -1.89 18.79 3.44
CA ALA A 195 -2.60 20.00 3.87
C ALA A 195 -3.30 20.73 2.70
N GLY A 196 -4.17 20.07 1.93
CA GLY A 196 -4.99 20.74 0.91
C GLY A 196 -5.85 19.81 0.05
N PRO A 197 -6.94 20.31 -0.59
CA PRO A 197 -7.72 19.51 -1.53
C PRO A 197 -6.94 19.29 -2.84
N ALA A 198 -6.71 18.03 -3.23
CA ALA A 198 -6.04 17.71 -4.49
C ALA A 198 -7.00 17.77 -5.70
N PRO A 199 -6.51 18.17 -6.90
CA PRO A 199 -7.27 18.09 -8.14
C PRO A 199 -7.40 16.63 -8.62
N LEU A 200 -8.59 16.27 -9.11
CA LEU A 200 -8.87 14.96 -9.71
C LEU A 200 -8.07 14.79 -11.01
N ARG A 201 -7.25 13.73 -11.11
CA ARG A 201 -6.71 13.25 -12.39
C ARG A 201 -7.64 12.18 -12.96
N THR A 202 -7.98 12.29 -14.24
CA THR A 202 -8.71 11.27 -15.00
C THR A 202 -7.70 10.45 -15.82
N SER A 203 -7.55 9.16 -15.52
CA SER A 203 -6.66 8.27 -16.29
C SER A 203 -7.40 7.62 -17.46
N SER A 204 -6.75 7.55 -18.63
CA SER A 204 -7.24 6.83 -19.81
C SER A 204 -6.54 5.47 -19.93
N ILE A 205 -7.31 4.39 -19.90
CA ILE A 205 -6.80 3.01 -19.95
C ILE A 205 -6.18 2.72 -21.33
N SER A 206 -4.90 2.34 -21.35
CA SER A 206 -4.20 1.78 -22.51
C SER A 206 -3.88 0.31 -22.25
N SER A 207 -4.40 -0.59 -23.10
CA SER A 207 -4.22 -2.05 -22.99
C SER A 207 -2.92 -2.52 -23.65
N ARG A 208 -1.90 -2.83 -22.85
CA ARG A 208 -0.73 -3.66 -23.23
C ARG A 208 -0.35 -4.59 -22.08
N PRO A 209 0.30 -5.74 -22.34
CA PRO A 209 0.48 -6.79 -21.34
C PRO A 209 1.46 -6.31 -20.26
N VAL A 210 0.95 -6.20 -19.03
CA VAL A 210 1.71 -5.89 -17.82
C VAL A 210 2.40 -7.17 -17.36
N SER A 211 3.72 -7.11 -17.15
CA SER A 211 4.47 -8.22 -16.58
C SER A 211 4.20 -8.29 -15.07
N ALA A 212 3.68 -9.42 -14.58
CA ALA A 212 3.43 -9.66 -13.16
C ALA A 212 4.76 -9.88 -12.42
N THR A 213 5.49 -8.81 -12.15
CA THR A 213 6.76 -8.90 -11.42
C THR A 213 6.62 -8.22 -10.07
N ASN A 214 6.61 -9.06 -9.04
CA ASN A 214 6.68 -8.80 -7.60
C ASN A 214 5.44 -8.18 -6.96
N TRP A 215 4.92 -8.82 -5.92
CA TRP A 215 3.61 -8.51 -5.33
C TRP A 215 3.52 -8.74 -3.83
N LEU A 216 4.62 -9.18 -3.21
CA LEU A 216 4.70 -9.47 -1.79
C LEU A 216 6.12 -9.10 -1.33
N SER A 217 6.23 -8.41 -0.20
CA SER A 217 7.50 -8.07 0.45
C SER A 217 7.89 -9.09 1.52
#